data_AF-A0A957J108-F1
#
_entry.id   AF-A0A957J108-F1
#
_cell.length_a   1.000
_cell.length_b   1.000
_cell.length_c   1.000
_cell.angle_alpha   90.00
_cell.angle_beta   90.00
_cell.angle_gamma   90.00
#
_symmetry.space_group_name_H-M   'P 1'
#
loop_
_entity.id
_entity.type
_entity.pdbx_description
1 polymer ?
#
loop_
_entity_poly.entity_id
_entity_poly.type
_entity_poly.pdbx_seq_one_letter_code
_entity_poly.pdbx_strand_id
1 'polypeptide(L)'
;MNPTLTPVFTQPSCEALCALQADLLQAGHAPDAPLLALLDHYFIFLNELSASMSAREFSHLATKFDIGAVGGVAVQNLLEAGSDWSTLWKRALAGALSETLMVVASRQYVRAAEAEIVAVYRNAGWYLYRALSQLIARLQPAQPAAERRRLLDQLLAPVHAPDVPGATKAILLGRLFHLLLLIHLRLASRTPTSDIPNPTSDIPNPTSHAPV
;
A
#
# COMPACT_ATOMS: atom_id res chain seq x y z
N MET A 1 14.53 9.51 6.91
CA MET A 1 13.58 8.92 5.94
C MET A 1 14.39 8.39 4.77
N ASN A 2 14.15 7.16 4.34
CA ASN A 2 14.86 6.57 3.20
C ASN A 2 14.55 7.39 1.93
N PRO A 3 15.54 7.92 1.19
CA PRO A 3 15.32 8.80 0.03
C PRO A 3 14.40 8.23 -1.06
N THR A 4 14.26 6.91 -1.12
CA THR A 4 13.38 6.20 -2.07
C THR A 4 11.90 6.19 -1.69
N LEU A 5 11.55 6.50 -0.43
CA LEU A 5 10.16 6.52 0.03
C LEU A 5 9.40 7.76 -0.44
N THR A 6 10.05 8.93 -0.47
CA THR A 6 9.39 10.19 -0.83
C THR A 6 8.80 10.14 -2.25
N PRO A 7 9.55 9.73 -3.29
CA PRO A 7 9.02 9.66 -4.65
C PRO A 7 7.83 8.71 -4.78
N VAL A 8 7.81 7.59 -4.05
CA VAL A 8 6.71 6.62 -4.11
C VAL A 8 5.39 7.24 -3.65
N PHE A 9 5.41 8.12 -2.66
CA PHE A 9 4.20 8.74 -2.13
C PHE A 9 3.82 10.06 -2.80
N THR A 10 4.77 10.78 -3.39
CA THR A 10 4.53 12.05 -4.09
C THR A 10 4.26 11.86 -5.58
N GLN A 11 5.06 11.05 -6.25
CA GLN A 11 4.97 10.83 -7.70
C GLN A 11 5.21 9.35 -8.02
N PRO A 12 4.23 8.47 -7.73
CA PRO A 12 4.40 7.04 -7.90
C PRO A 12 4.73 6.69 -9.35
N SER A 13 5.84 5.98 -9.53
CA SER A 13 6.33 5.51 -10.81
C SER A 13 6.90 4.10 -10.68
N CYS A 14 6.98 3.38 -11.80
CA CYS A 14 7.62 2.07 -11.84
C CYS A 14 9.07 2.14 -11.34
N GLU A 15 9.80 3.19 -11.71
CA GLU A 15 11.18 3.43 -11.26
C GLU A 15 11.28 3.64 -9.75
N ALA A 16 10.39 4.45 -9.17
CA ALA A 16 10.35 4.68 -7.73
C ALA A 16 10.05 3.39 -6.95
N LEU A 17 9.16 2.53 -7.47
CA LEU A 17 8.85 1.23 -6.86
C LEU A 17 10.02 0.25 -6.98
N CYS A 18 10.73 0.22 -8.12
CA CYS A 18 11.94 -0.61 -8.27
C CYS A 18 13.04 -0.19 -7.28
N ALA A 19 13.27 1.12 -7.12
CA ALA A 19 14.24 1.63 -6.16
C ALA A 19 13.87 1.24 -4.71
N LEU A 20 12.59 1.39 -4.34
CA LEU A 20 12.12 0.97 -3.03
C LEU A 20 12.24 -0.54 -2.82
N GLN A 21 11.91 -1.36 -3.82
CA GLN A 21 12.07 -2.82 -3.73
C GLN A 21 13.53 -3.22 -3.50
N ALA A 22 14.46 -2.60 -4.24
CA ALA A 22 15.90 -2.84 -4.08
C ALA A 22 16.37 -2.51 -2.65
N ASP A 23 15.96 -1.37 -2.11
CA ASP A 23 16.30 -0.96 -0.74
C ASP A 23 15.75 -1.93 0.31
N LEU A 24 14.52 -2.41 0.14
CA LEU A 24 13.90 -3.34 1.08
C LEU A 24 14.59 -4.72 1.06
N LEU A 25 15.00 -5.19 -0.13
CA LEU A 25 15.78 -6.42 -0.25
C LEU A 25 17.17 -6.26 0.39
N GLN A 26 17.83 -5.12 0.20
CA GLN A 26 19.10 -4.81 0.86
C GLN A 26 18.96 -4.72 2.39
N ALA A 27 17.83 -4.24 2.88
CA ALA A 27 17.50 -4.21 4.31
C ALA A 27 17.17 -5.59 4.90
N GLY A 28 17.18 -6.67 4.10
CA GLY A 28 16.98 -8.03 4.55
C GLY A 28 15.52 -8.46 4.66
N HIS A 29 14.58 -7.75 4.03
CA HIS A 29 13.20 -8.22 3.95
C HIS A 29 13.12 -9.50 3.10
N ALA A 30 12.44 -10.52 3.63
CA ALA A 30 12.26 -11.78 2.95
C ALA A 30 11.50 -11.59 1.62
N PRO A 31 11.87 -12.29 0.53
CA PRO A 31 11.23 -12.15 -0.80
C PRO A 31 9.71 -12.38 -0.79
N ASP A 32 9.23 -13.22 0.12
CA ASP A 32 7.82 -13.57 0.31
C ASP A 32 7.10 -12.66 1.33
N ALA A 33 7.76 -11.61 1.81
CA ALA A 33 7.15 -10.67 2.74
C ALA A 33 5.90 -10.02 2.12
N PRO A 34 4.80 -9.85 2.87
CA PRO A 34 3.58 -9.19 2.39
C PRO A 34 3.82 -7.80 1.81
N LEU A 35 4.87 -7.10 2.28
CA LEU A 35 5.31 -5.81 1.77
C LEU A 35 5.83 -5.89 0.33
N LEU A 36 6.63 -6.90 -0.01
CA LEU A 36 7.18 -7.06 -1.36
C LEU A 36 6.09 -7.53 -2.34
N ALA A 37 5.23 -8.45 -1.91
CA ALA A 37 4.07 -8.85 -2.70
C ALA A 37 3.13 -7.67 -3.02
N LEU A 38 3.00 -6.70 -2.11
CA LEU A 38 2.27 -5.46 -2.36
C LEU A 38 2.96 -4.57 -3.39
N LEU A 39 4.28 -4.44 -3.31
CA LEU A 39 5.05 -3.68 -4.30
C LEU A 39 4.93 -4.28 -5.70
N ASP A 40 4.96 -5.60 -5.84
CA ASP A 40 4.80 -6.27 -7.13
C ASP A 40 3.44 -5.94 -7.78
N HIS A 41 2.36 -6.01 -6.99
CA HIS A 41 1.03 -5.68 -7.50
C HIS A 41 0.88 -4.19 -7.79
N TYR A 42 1.56 -3.32 -7.04
CA TYR A 42 1.54 -1.89 -7.33
C TYR A 42 2.33 -1.56 -8.60
N PHE A 43 3.47 -2.20 -8.80
CA PHE A 43 4.27 -2.09 -10.01
C PHE A 43 3.48 -2.55 -11.24
N ILE A 44 2.84 -3.72 -11.17
CA ILE A 44 1.98 -4.23 -12.27
C ILE A 44 0.88 -3.22 -12.59
N PHE A 45 0.21 -2.70 -11.56
CA PHE A 45 -0.84 -1.70 -11.75
C PHE A 45 -0.32 -0.43 -12.45
N LEU A 46 0.80 0.15 -12.00
CA LEU A 46 1.37 1.35 -12.64
C LEU A 46 1.85 1.08 -14.06
N ASN A 47 2.46 -0.08 -14.29
CA ASN A 47 2.95 -0.47 -15.61
C ASN A 47 1.79 -0.65 -16.59
N GLU A 48 0.76 -1.42 -16.23
CA GLU A 48 -0.44 -1.60 -17.05
C GLU A 48 -1.20 -0.28 -17.25
N LEU A 49 -1.29 0.57 -16.23
CA LEU A 49 -1.92 1.88 -16.31
C LEU A 49 -1.17 2.79 -17.28
N SER A 50 0.16 2.83 -17.22
CA SER A 50 0.98 3.63 -18.14
C SER A 50 0.94 3.12 -19.59
N ALA A 51 0.86 1.80 -19.79
CA ALA A 51 0.71 1.20 -21.10
C ALA A 51 -0.68 1.46 -21.73
N SER A 52 -1.71 1.59 -20.88
CA SER A 52 -3.10 1.80 -21.32
C SER A 52 -3.49 3.26 -21.50
N MET A 53 -2.63 4.21 -21.10
CA MET A 53 -2.90 5.65 -21.12
C MET A 53 -1.94 6.39 -22.05
N SER A 54 -2.38 7.52 -22.61
CA SER A 54 -1.45 8.42 -23.27
C SER A 54 -0.48 9.05 -22.26
N ALA A 55 0.72 9.41 -22.72
CA ALA A 55 1.72 10.08 -21.88
C ALA A 55 1.15 11.33 -21.18
N ARG A 56 0.28 12.09 -21.86
CA ARG A 56 -0.37 13.28 -21.29
C ARG A 56 -1.31 12.96 -20.14
N GLU A 57 -2.10 11.90 -20.27
CA GLU A 57 -3.04 11.49 -19.22
C GLU A 57 -2.30 10.91 -18.01
N PHE A 58 -1.24 10.13 -18.26
CA PHE A 58 -0.40 9.60 -17.20
C PHE A 58 0.33 10.72 -16.44
N SER A 59 0.91 11.70 -17.14
CA SER A 59 1.52 12.88 -16.49
C SER A 59 0.48 13.68 -15.69
N HIS A 60 -0.74 13.86 -16.21
CA HIS A 60 -1.79 14.57 -15.49
C HIS A 60 -2.25 13.81 -14.23
N LEU A 61 -2.26 12.47 -14.25
CA LEU A 61 -2.46 11.65 -13.06
C LEU A 61 -1.31 11.80 -12.06
N ALA A 62 -0.06 11.76 -12.52
CA ALA A 62 1.11 11.94 -11.67
C ALA A 62 1.06 13.29 -10.93
N THR A 63 0.66 14.37 -11.60
CA THR A 63 0.44 15.68 -10.96
C THR A 63 -0.67 15.63 -9.90
N LYS A 64 -1.74 14.86 -10.11
CA LYS A 64 -2.80 14.69 -9.09
C LYS A 64 -2.32 13.91 -7.88
N PHE A 65 -1.39 12.96 -8.05
CA PHE A 65 -0.72 12.31 -6.93
C PHE A 65 0.17 13.29 -6.18
N ASP A 66 0.90 14.16 -6.87
CA ASP A 66 1.79 15.18 -6.27
C ASP A 66 1.01 16.20 -5.43
N ILE A 67 -0.09 16.74 -5.97
CA ILE A 67 -1.00 17.65 -5.24
C ILE A 67 -1.67 16.93 -4.06
N GLY A 68 -2.03 15.65 -4.22
CA GLY A 68 -2.63 14.83 -3.16
C GLY A 68 -1.65 14.40 -2.06
N ALA A 69 -0.35 14.36 -2.36
CA ALA A 69 0.71 13.98 -1.42
C ALA A 69 1.04 15.08 -0.40
N VAL A 70 0.50 16.29 -0.59
CA VAL A 70 0.51 17.38 0.42
C VAL A 70 -0.32 17.01 1.67
N GLY A 71 -0.94 15.83 1.71
CA GLY A 71 -1.40 15.16 2.93
C GLY A 71 -0.29 14.74 3.92
N GLY A 72 0.85 15.46 3.97
CA GLY A 72 1.94 15.22 4.93
C GLY A 72 1.49 15.25 6.39
N VAL A 73 0.43 16.00 6.70
CA VAL A 73 -0.20 16.04 8.02
C VAL A 73 -0.95 14.73 8.33
N ALA A 74 -1.55 14.06 7.34
CA ALA A 74 -2.19 12.76 7.55
C ALA A 74 -1.15 11.64 7.74
N VAL A 75 -0.03 11.70 7.03
CA VAL A 75 1.10 10.75 7.19
C VAL A 75 1.80 10.94 8.53
N GLN A 76 2.06 12.18 8.97
CA GLN A 76 2.61 12.47 10.30
C GLN A 76 1.66 12.05 11.43
N ASN A 77 0.36 12.37 11.33
CA ASN A 77 -0.63 11.90 12.30
C ASN A 77 -0.74 10.37 12.33
N LEU A 78 -0.54 9.68 11.20
CA LEU A 78 -0.51 8.23 11.14
C LEU A 78 0.77 7.65 11.77
N LEU A 79 1.90 8.34 11.67
CA LEU A 79 3.18 7.95 12.28
C LEU A 79 3.18 8.16 13.80
N GLU A 80 2.56 9.24 14.28
CA GLU A 80 2.49 9.61 15.70
C GLU A 80 1.40 8.86 16.48
N ALA A 81 0.40 8.32 15.80
CA ALA A 81 -0.73 7.73 16.49
C ALA A 81 -0.43 6.35 17.12
N GLY A 82 -0.74 6.23 18.41
CA GLY A 82 -0.72 5.01 19.22
C GLY A 82 -1.82 4.00 18.88
N SER A 83 -2.42 3.39 19.91
CA SER A 83 -3.32 2.21 19.86
C SER A 83 -4.66 2.38 19.12
N ASP A 84 -5.01 3.58 18.65
CA ASP A 84 -6.35 3.91 18.14
C ASP A 84 -6.47 3.77 16.61
N TRP A 85 -5.97 2.64 16.09
CA TRP A 85 -5.86 2.37 14.66
C TRP A 85 -7.21 2.35 13.94
N SER A 86 -8.26 1.82 14.58
CA SER A 86 -9.59 1.66 13.99
C SER A 86 -10.24 2.98 13.59
N THR A 87 -9.93 4.03 14.34
CA THR A 87 -10.48 5.37 14.15
C THR A 87 -9.72 6.10 13.04
N LEU A 88 -8.42 5.84 12.92
CA LEU A 88 -7.54 6.50 11.95
C LEU A 88 -7.72 6.01 10.54
N TRP A 89 -7.78 4.70 10.28
CA TRP A 89 -8.02 4.24 8.91
C TRP A 89 -9.40 4.69 8.43
N LYS A 90 -10.43 4.71 9.29
CA LYS A 90 -11.76 5.25 8.95
C LYS A 90 -11.71 6.74 8.62
N ARG A 91 -10.93 7.53 9.36
CA ARG A 91 -10.73 8.98 9.09
C ARG A 91 -9.88 9.23 7.85
N ALA A 92 -8.82 8.46 7.63
CA ALA A 92 -8.01 8.51 6.43
C ALA A 92 -8.83 8.11 5.20
N LEU A 93 -9.69 7.09 5.33
CA LEU A 93 -10.60 6.67 4.29
C LEU A 93 -11.66 7.73 4.00
N ALA A 94 -12.26 8.32 5.05
CA ALA A 94 -13.24 9.38 4.92
C ALA A 94 -12.63 10.65 4.30
N GLY A 95 -11.40 11.02 4.68
CA GLY A 95 -10.65 12.14 4.09
C GLY A 95 -10.29 11.86 2.63
N ALA A 96 -9.79 10.65 2.32
CA ALA A 96 -9.46 10.23 0.96
C ALA A 96 -10.71 10.20 0.07
N LEU A 97 -11.85 9.73 0.58
CA LEU A 97 -13.13 9.73 -0.14
C LEU A 97 -13.66 11.16 -0.35
N SER A 98 -13.63 12.03 0.68
CA SER A 98 -14.10 13.42 0.58
C SER A 98 -13.31 14.27 -0.42
N GLU A 99 -11.99 14.10 -0.50
CA GLU A 99 -11.17 14.84 -1.47
C GLU A 99 -11.31 14.30 -2.90
N THR A 100 -11.57 12.99 -3.07
CA THR A 100 -11.70 12.37 -4.39
C THR A 100 -13.04 12.70 -5.07
N LEU A 101 -14.05 13.08 -4.26
CA LEU A 101 -15.36 13.54 -4.73
C LEU A 101 -15.34 14.91 -5.44
N MET A 102 -14.19 15.62 -5.44
CA MET A 102 -14.05 16.95 -6.07
C MET A 102 -13.37 16.91 -7.45
N VAL A 103 -13.61 15.88 -8.27
CA VAL A 103 -13.08 15.82 -9.66
C VAL A 103 -14.22 15.74 -10.67
N VAL A 104 -14.58 16.89 -11.22
CA VAL A 104 -15.57 17.04 -12.32
C VAL A 104 -14.87 16.97 -13.68
N ALA A 105 -15.40 16.04 -14.50
CA ALA A 105 -15.43 15.95 -15.97
C ALA A 105 -14.24 16.42 -16.82
N SER A 106 -13.57 15.45 -17.45
CA SER A 106 -13.24 15.54 -18.89
C SER A 106 -13.77 14.26 -19.55
N ARG A 107 -14.82 14.41 -20.37
CA ARG A 107 -15.50 13.32 -21.08
C ARG A 107 -15.15 13.37 -22.56
N GLN A 108 -13.91 13.13 -22.96
CA GLN A 108 -13.63 12.88 -24.37
C GLN A 108 -12.42 11.95 -24.51
N TYR A 109 -12.60 10.92 -25.37
CA TYR A 109 -11.64 9.88 -25.78
C TYR A 109 -11.38 8.81 -24.69
N VAL A 110 -11.54 7.49 -24.86
CA VAL A 110 -11.27 6.59 -26.00
C VAL A 110 -12.09 5.28 -25.81
N ARG A 111 -13.05 4.97 -26.70
CA ARG A 111 -13.90 3.75 -26.59
C ARG A 111 -13.19 2.40 -26.83
N ALA A 112 -11.96 2.40 -27.36
CA ALA A 112 -11.20 1.18 -27.65
C ALA A 112 -10.12 0.84 -26.60
N ALA A 113 -9.57 1.84 -25.90
CA ALA A 113 -8.68 1.66 -24.74
C ALA A 113 -9.44 1.41 -23.43
N GLU A 114 -10.76 1.60 -23.44
CA GLU A 114 -11.64 1.40 -22.28
C GLU A 114 -11.68 -0.05 -21.79
N ALA A 115 -11.60 -1.06 -22.67
CA ALA A 115 -11.69 -2.46 -22.25
C ALA A 115 -10.42 -2.94 -21.52
N GLU A 116 -9.25 -2.54 -22.02
CA GLU A 116 -7.96 -2.87 -21.40
C GLU A 116 -7.83 -2.18 -20.04
N ILE A 117 -8.10 -0.88 -19.97
CA ILE A 117 -7.97 -0.13 -18.71
C ILE A 117 -9.00 -0.56 -17.66
N VAL A 118 -10.20 -1.00 -18.08
CA VAL A 118 -11.19 -1.60 -17.16
C VAL A 118 -10.66 -2.90 -16.55
N ALA A 119 -9.94 -3.72 -17.31
CA ALA A 119 -9.30 -4.92 -16.77
C ALA A 119 -8.23 -4.57 -15.73
N VAL A 120 -7.41 -3.53 -16.00
CA VAL A 120 -6.41 -3.00 -15.04
C VAL A 120 -7.09 -2.60 -13.72
N TYR A 121 -8.16 -1.81 -13.78
CA TYR A 121 -8.88 -1.38 -12.58
C TYR A 121 -9.52 -2.55 -11.83
N ARG A 122 -10.08 -3.53 -12.55
CA ARG A 122 -10.70 -4.71 -11.95
C ARG A 122 -9.66 -5.59 -11.25
N ASN A 123 -8.50 -5.81 -11.86
CA ASN A 123 -7.41 -6.61 -11.30
C ASN A 123 -6.85 -5.95 -10.03
N ALA A 124 -6.58 -4.65 -10.07
CA ALA A 124 -6.14 -3.88 -8.91
C ALA A 124 -7.20 -3.89 -7.79
N GLY A 125 -8.47 -3.65 -8.12
CA GLY A 125 -9.57 -3.70 -7.15
C GLY A 125 -9.72 -5.08 -6.49
N TRP A 126 -9.59 -6.16 -7.26
CA TRP A 126 -9.63 -7.53 -6.75
C TRP A 126 -8.50 -7.82 -5.76
N TYR A 127 -7.27 -7.42 -6.10
CA TYR A 127 -6.12 -7.56 -5.20
C TYR A 127 -6.33 -6.74 -3.91
N LEU A 128 -6.67 -5.46 -4.04
CA LEU A 128 -6.85 -4.55 -2.91
C LEU A 128 -7.96 -5.01 -1.97
N TYR A 129 -9.06 -5.58 -2.50
CA TYR A 129 -10.11 -6.18 -1.68
C TYR A 129 -9.55 -7.23 -0.73
N ARG A 130 -8.74 -8.16 -1.27
CA ARG A 130 -8.13 -9.24 -0.48
C ARG A 130 -7.12 -8.70 0.52
N ALA A 131 -6.21 -7.81 0.09
CA ALA A 131 -5.18 -7.24 0.94
C ALA A 131 -5.79 -6.45 2.12
N LEU A 132 -6.78 -5.59 1.85
CA LEU A 132 -7.49 -4.82 2.88
C LEU A 132 -8.28 -5.74 3.82
N SER A 133 -8.96 -6.77 3.30
CA SER A 133 -9.70 -7.73 4.14
C SER A 133 -8.78 -8.49 5.11
N GLN A 134 -7.64 -8.97 4.62
CA GLN A 134 -6.62 -9.63 5.45
C GLN A 134 -6.04 -8.68 6.49
N LEU A 135 -5.77 -7.44 6.10
CA LEU A 135 -5.24 -6.43 7.01
C LEU A 135 -6.24 -6.10 8.13
N ILE A 136 -7.51 -5.85 7.79
CA ILE A 136 -8.55 -5.58 8.78
C ILE A 136 -8.73 -6.78 9.71
N ALA A 137 -8.68 -8.02 9.19
CA ALA A 137 -8.75 -9.24 10.00
C ALA A 137 -7.64 -9.30 11.05
N ARG A 138 -6.41 -8.89 10.69
CA ARG A 138 -5.26 -8.87 11.59
C ARG A 138 -5.35 -7.76 12.64
N LEU A 139 -5.81 -6.57 12.24
CA LEU A 139 -5.81 -5.39 13.10
C LEU A 139 -7.07 -5.29 13.99
N GLN A 140 -8.19 -5.87 13.56
CA GLN A 140 -9.47 -5.88 14.27
C GLN A 140 -10.12 -7.27 14.19
N PRO A 141 -9.58 -8.28 14.90
CA PRO A 141 -10.12 -9.63 14.87
C PRO A 141 -11.55 -9.71 15.40
N ALA A 142 -11.93 -8.81 16.30
CA ALA A 142 -13.28 -8.73 16.88
C ALA A 142 -14.35 -8.18 15.90
N GLN A 143 -13.96 -7.62 14.75
CA GLN A 143 -14.93 -7.05 13.81
C GLN A 143 -15.66 -8.16 13.03
N PRO A 144 -17.01 -8.16 13.00
CA PRO A 144 -17.78 -9.14 12.24
C PRO A 144 -17.41 -9.15 10.75
N ALA A 145 -17.34 -10.34 10.17
CA ALA A 145 -16.98 -10.52 8.76
C ALA A 145 -17.95 -9.77 7.80
N ALA A 146 -19.24 -9.74 8.13
CA ALA A 146 -20.26 -9.02 7.36
C ALA A 146 -20.01 -7.50 7.34
N GLU A 147 -19.61 -6.93 8.47
CA GLU A 147 -19.33 -5.50 8.58
C GLU A 147 -18.04 -5.13 7.83
N ARG A 148 -17.00 -5.97 7.93
CA ARG A 148 -15.78 -5.82 7.14
C ARG A 148 -16.08 -5.83 5.64
N ARG A 149 -16.88 -6.79 5.18
CA ARG A 149 -17.34 -6.87 3.78
C ARG A 149 -18.07 -5.59 3.37
N ARG A 150 -19.05 -5.14 4.16
CA ARG A 150 -19.82 -3.92 3.87
C ARG A 150 -18.92 -2.70 3.67
N LEU A 151 -17.91 -2.53 4.53
CA LEU A 151 -16.97 -1.41 4.44
C LEU A 151 -16.08 -1.50 3.18
N LEU A 152 -15.62 -2.69 2.82
CA LEU A 152 -14.83 -2.91 1.60
C LEU A 152 -15.67 -2.72 0.33
N ASP A 153 -16.91 -3.21 0.33
CA ASP A 153 -17.85 -3.05 -0.78
C ASP A 153 -18.16 -1.55 -1.00
N GLN A 154 -18.36 -0.79 0.08
CA GLN A 154 -18.55 0.68 0.00
C GLN A 154 -17.31 1.41 -0.51
N LEU A 155 -16.13 1.02 -0.03
CA LEU A 155 -14.87 1.64 -0.44
C LEU A 155 -14.55 1.41 -1.92
N LEU A 156 -14.80 0.20 -2.42
CA LEU A 156 -14.47 -0.19 -3.80
C LEU A 156 -15.62 0.02 -4.78
N ALA A 157 -16.80 0.43 -4.32
CA ALA A 157 -17.95 0.74 -5.19
C ALA A 157 -17.59 1.66 -6.38
N PRO A 158 -16.80 2.75 -6.22
CA PRO A 158 -16.44 3.62 -7.35
C PRO A 158 -15.58 2.93 -8.42
N VAL A 159 -14.83 1.88 -8.07
CA VAL A 159 -14.00 1.12 -9.02
C VAL A 159 -14.89 0.31 -9.97
N HIS A 160 -16.00 -0.23 -9.43
CA HIS A 160 -16.94 -1.08 -10.15
C HIS A 160 -18.01 -0.29 -10.93
N ALA A 161 -18.25 0.96 -10.56
CA ALA A 161 -19.23 1.83 -11.19
C ALA A 161 -18.81 2.22 -12.62
N PRO A 162 -19.62 1.96 -13.66
CA PRO A 162 -19.26 2.23 -15.06
C PRO A 162 -19.24 3.74 -15.39
N ASP A 163 -19.96 4.54 -14.61
CA ASP A 163 -20.10 5.99 -14.76
C ASP A 163 -19.00 6.79 -14.07
N VAL A 164 -18.16 6.15 -13.25
CA VAL A 164 -17.02 6.79 -12.60
C VAL A 164 -15.86 6.95 -13.60
N PRO A 165 -15.29 8.16 -13.75
CA PRO A 165 -14.16 8.40 -14.64
C PRO A 165 -12.94 7.52 -14.32
N GLY A 166 -12.25 7.01 -15.35
CA GLY A 166 -11.05 6.17 -15.18
C GLY A 166 -9.95 6.84 -14.34
N ALA A 167 -9.74 8.15 -14.53
CA ALA A 167 -8.80 8.91 -13.71
C ALA A 167 -9.16 8.88 -12.21
N THR A 168 -10.45 8.94 -11.86
CA THR A 168 -10.92 8.83 -10.48
C THR A 168 -10.65 7.44 -9.91
N LYS A 169 -10.87 6.38 -10.71
CA LYS A 169 -10.53 5.00 -10.34
C LYS A 169 -9.03 4.83 -10.11
N ALA A 170 -8.21 5.35 -11.01
CA ALA A 170 -6.75 5.29 -10.90
C ALA A 170 -6.23 5.98 -9.63
N ILE A 171 -6.75 7.17 -9.32
CA ILE A 171 -6.39 7.91 -8.09
C ILE A 171 -6.79 7.13 -6.85
N LEU A 172 -8.03 6.62 -6.80
CA LEU A 172 -8.51 5.83 -5.67
C LEU A 172 -7.64 4.59 -5.45
N LEU A 173 -7.39 3.81 -6.51
CA LEU A 173 -6.58 2.59 -6.44
C LEU A 173 -5.14 2.90 -6.01
N GLY A 174 -4.50 3.91 -6.60
CA GLY A 174 -3.14 4.34 -6.20
C GLY A 174 -3.08 4.80 -4.74
N ARG A 175 -4.08 5.55 -4.26
CA ARG A 175 -4.17 5.95 -2.84
C ARG A 175 -4.33 4.74 -1.91
N LEU A 176 -5.07 3.71 -2.31
CA LEU A 176 -5.20 2.48 -1.53
C LEU A 176 -3.89 1.68 -1.47
N PHE A 177 -3.14 1.63 -2.57
CA PHE A 177 -1.77 1.07 -2.56
C PHE A 177 -0.86 1.85 -1.61
N HIS A 178 -0.87 3.19 -1.66
CA HIS A 178 -0.09 4.02 -0.73
C HIS A 178 -0.44 3.76 0.74
N LEU A 179 -1.73 3.68 1.04
CA LEU A 179 -2.21 3.40 2.39
C LEU A 179 -1.67 2.04 2.88
N LEU A 180 -1.84 0.98 2.10
CA LEU A 180 -1.33 -0.36 2.45
C LEU A 180 0.19 -0.34 2.61
N LEU A 181 0.91 0.36 1.74
CA LEU A 181 2.37 0.42 1.77
C LEU A 181 2.87 1.08 3.07
N LEU A 182 2.28 2.21 3.46
CA LEU A 182 2.58 2.88 4.73
C LEU A 182 2.35 1.95 5.93
N ILE A 183 1.26 1.18 5.88
CA ILE A 183 0.90 0.26 6.97
C ILE A 183 1.92 -0.87 7.07
N HIS A 184 2.27 -1.50 5.94
CA HIS A 184 3.24 -2.58 5.92
C HIS A 184 4.64 -2.11 6.34
N LEU A 185 5.09 -0.93 5.90
CA LEU A 185 6.35 -0.33 6.33
C LEU A 185 6.37 -0.07 7.84
N ARG A 186 5.26 0.44 8.40
CA ARG A 186 5.15 0.68 9.85
C ARG A 186 5.18 -0.61 10.65
N LEU A 187 4.47 -1.65 10.19
CA LEU A 187 4.48 -2.96 10.84
C LEU A 187 5.87 -3.62 10.77
N ALA A 188 6.57 -3.47 9.64
CA ALA A 188 7.94 -3.94 9.47
C ALA A 188 8.92 -3.19 10.40
N SER A 189 8.75 -1.89 10.62
CA SER A 189 9.59 -1.13 11.56
C SER A 189 9.35 -1.47 13.04
N ARG A 190 8.23 -2.14 13.38
CA ARG A 190 7.86 -2.50 14.75
C ARG A 190 8.34 -3.87 15.18
N THR A 191 8.85 -4.70 14.28
CA THR A 191 9.42 -5.99 14.64
C THR A 191 10.86 -5.74 15.11
N PRO A 192 11.17 -5.84 16.41
CA PRO A 192 12.56 -5.80 16.84
C PRO A 192 13.22 -7.06 16.30
N THR A 193 14.33 -6.90 15.62
CA THR A 193 15.27 -7.97 15.29
C THR A 193 15.79 -8.57 16.60
N SER A 194 15.05 -9.51 17.18
CA SER A 194 15.44 -10.32 18.33
C SER A 194 15.08 -11.75 17.99
N ASP A 195 16.03 -12.44 17.35
CA ASP A 195 16.43 -13.80 17.71
C ASP A 195 17.47 -14.26 16.69
N ILE A 196 18.71 -13.80 16.87
CA ILE A 196 19.86 -14.62 16.54
C ILE A 196 20.16 -15.39 17.83
N PRO A 197 19.86 -16.70 17.92
CA PRO A 197 20.32 -17.50 19.04
C PRO A 197 21.85 -17.48 19.01
N ASN A 198 22.46 -16.94 20.05
CA ASN A 198 23.90 -16.94 20.26
C ASN A 198 24.38 -18.40 20.34
N PRO A 199 25.14 -18.93 19.36
CA PRO A 199 25.59 -20.31 19.38
C PRO A 199 26.91 -20.40 20.14
N THR A 200 26.93 -20.04 21.44
CA THR A 200 28.16 -20.17 22.24
C THR A 200 27.94 -20.35 23.74
N SER A 201 26.94 -21.14 24.12
CA SER A 201 26.74 -21.56 25.51
C SER A 201 26.50 -23.06 25.59
N ASP A 202 27.52 -23.86 25.27
CA ASP A 202 27.73 -25.19 25.88
C ASP A 202 29.03 -25.80 25.35
N ILE A 203 30.15 -25.37 25.93
CA ILE A 203 31.33 -26.23 26.01
C ILE A 203 31.38 -26.72 27.47
N PRO A 204 31.12 -28.01 27.73
CA PRO A 204 31.27 -28.54 29.09
C PRO A 204 32.75 -28.50 29.47
N ASN A 205 33.03 -27.78 30.56
CA ASN A 205 34.35 -27.67 31.18
C ASN A 205 34.72 -29.01 31.85
N PRO A 206 35.72 -29.77 31.40
CA PRO A 206 36.12 -30.98 32.07
C PRO A 206 37.27 -30.65 33.02
N THR A 207 36.98 -30.46 34.30
CA THR A 207 37.78 -30.98 35.42
C THR A 207 37.25 -30.45 36.75
N SER A 208 36.62 -31.34 37.51
CA SER A 208 36.34 -31.18 38.93
C SER A 208 37.19 -32.21 39.67
N HIS A 209 38.08 -31.73 40.55
CA HIS A 209 38.67 -32.37 41.76
C HIS A 209 39.38 -33.74 41.61
N ALA A 210 40.43 -34.12 42.37
CA ALA A 210 41.05 -33.62 43.60
C ALA A 210 42.41 -34.37 43.82
N PRO A 211 43.23 -33.97 44.82
CA PRO A 211 44.57 -34.51 45.09
C PRO A 211 44.56 -35.75 45.99
N VAL A 212 45.58 -36.59 45.86
CA VAL A 212 46.11 -37.51 46.88
C VAL A 212 47.63 -37.50 46.80
#